data_AF-A0A1Q7CLC4-F1
#
_entry.id   AF-A0A1Q7CLC4-F1
#
_cell.length_a   1.000
_cell.length_b   1.000
_cell.length_c   1.000
_cell.angle_alpha   90.00
_cell.angle_beta   90.00
_cell.angle_gamma   90.00
#
_symmetry.space_group_name_H-M   'P 1'
#
loop_
_entity.id
_entity.type
_entity.pdbx_description
1 polymer ?
#
loop_
_entity_poly.entity_id
_entity_poly.type
_entity_poly.pdbx_seq_one_letter_code
_entity_poly.pdbx_strand_id
1 'polypeptide(L)'
;MATQLSAEQMGQNPRTPREIDVPAPTAWPFVLAFGCTLMFAGLLTSVSVTLLGAVLAVAGCIGWFWEVFPHEHEVTVPLVPEDLRLATERRVVERLPVAAEQLRAWLPVHTYPVSAGVKGGFAGSVAMAVLACAYGVLRVGSIWYPINLLAAAVYAQSLKLESARLYSFHADSFFIALGLHGLVSTLVGLLYGAMLPMFPRRPIVLGGLIAPVLWSGLLYTMLGLLNPLLASHIDWLWFMASQVAFGVVAGLVVVRQSRMPTRENLSFALRAGVEAPGIIPPRGSGEKRP
;
A
#
# COMPACT_ATOMS: atom_id res chain seq x y z
N MET A 1 41.51 -42.25 -50.98
CA MET A 1 40.06 -42.14 -50.72
C MET A 1 39.91 -41.37 -49.42
N ALA A 2 40.09 -40.05 -49.37
CA ALA A 2 39.39 -38.98 -50.09
C ALA A 2 37.89 -38.97 -49.80
N THR A 3 37.49 -38.16 -48.82
CA THR A 3 36.32 -37.26 -48.85
C THR A 3 36.36 -36.35 -47.62
N GLN A 4 37.15 -35.28 -47.72
CA GLN A 4 36.69 -33.99 -47.20
C GLN A 4 35.53 -33.58 -48.10
N LEU A 5 34.34 -33.42 -47.54
CA LEU A 5 33.22 -32.81 -48.23
C LEU A 5 32.84 -31.55 -47.45
N SER A 6 33.22 -30.43 -48.07
CA SER A 6 32.37 -29.27 -48.32
C SER A 6 31.68 -28.66 -47.09
N ALA A 7 32.17 -27.54 -46.55
CA ALA A 7 32.00 -26.22 -47.16
C ALA A 7 30.53 -25.95 -47.56
N GLU A 8 29.58 -26.11 -46.64
CA GLU A 8 28.42 -25.20 -46.57
C GLU A 8 28.86 -24.01 -45.71
N GLN A 9 29.27 -22.86 -46.23
CA GLN A 9 28.41 -21.91 -46.96
C GLN A 9 27.02 -21.69 -46.30
N MET A 10 26.97 -21.58 -44.97
CA MET A 10 26.06 -20.58 -44.37
C MET A 10 26.82 -19.26 -44.33
N GLY A 11 26.47 -18.39 -45.28
CA GLY A 11 27.07 -17.08 -45.45
C GLY A 11 27.16 -16.32 -44.13
N GLN A 12 28.40 -16.03 -43.72
CA GLN A 12 28.68 -14.89 -42.88
C GLN A 12 28.30 -13.64 -43.67
N ASN A 13 27.05 -13.19 -43.49
CA ASN A 13 26.68 -11.86 -43.92
C ASN A 13 27.36 -10.88 -42.94
N PRO A 14 28.18 -9.93 -43.42
CA PRO A 14 28.85 -8.99 -42.54
C PRO A 14 27.81 -8.11 -41.84
N ARG A 15 27.71 -8.27 -40.52
CA ARG A 15 27.23 -7.28 -39.54
C ARG A 15 26.01 -6.46 -39.98
N THR A 16 24.83 -7.08 -40.07
CA THR A 16 23.62 -6.28 -39.81
C THR A 16 23.59 -6.01 -38.31
N PRO A 17 23.57 -4.74 -37.85
CA PRO A 17 23.29 -4.41 -36.46
C PRO A 17 22.01 -5.14 -36.08
N ARG A 18 22.07 -5.98 -35.04
CA ARG A 18 20.89 -6.68 -34.60
C ARG A 18 20.04 -5.63 -33.90
N GLU A 19 18.89 -5.29 -34.45
CA GLU A 19 18.02 -4.28 -33.86
C GLU A 19 17.06 -4.95 -32.87
N ILE A 20 16.73 -4.25 -31.79
CA ILE A 20 15.69 -4.67 -30.84
C ILE A 20 14.74 -3.49 -30.62
N ASP A 21 13.45 -3.80 -30.65
CA ASP A 21 12.41 -2.83 -30.29
C ASP A 21 12.27 -2.82 -28.77
N VAL A 22 12.39 -1.64 -28.18
CA VAL A 22 12.23 -1.42 -26.73
C VAL A 22 11.19 -0.34 -26.49
N PRO A 23 10.48 -0.36 -25.34
CA PRO A 23 9.51 0.68 -25.01
C PRO A 23 10.14 2.07 -25.06
N ALA A 24 9.51 2.98 -25.79
CA ALA A 24 9.96 4.36 -25.86
C ALA A 24 9.75 5.08 -24.51
N PRO A 25 10.64 6.00 -24.11
CA PRO A 25 10.46 6.76 -22.88
C PRO A 25 9.27 7.72 -22.99
N THR A 26 8.39 7.74 -21.96
CA THR A 26 7.23 8.64 -21.88
C THR A 26 7.28 9.53 -20.63
N ALA A 27 6.87 10.79 -20.78
CA ALA A 27 6.82 11.77 -19.70
C ALA A 27 5.45 11.84 -18.99
N TRP A 28 4.40 11.24 -19.56
CA TRP A 28 3.03 11.40 -19.04
C TRP A 28 2.80 10.90 -17.62
N PRO A 29 3.39 9.79 -17.16
CA PRO A 29 3.27 9.38 -15.76
C PRO A 29 3.79 10.43 -14.78
N PHE A 30 4.86 11.15 -15.14
CA PHE A 30 5.39 12.24 -14.33
C PHE A 30 4.46 13.46 -14.33
N VAL A 31 3.91 13.83 -15.49
CA VAL A 31 2.93 14.92 -15.59
C VAL A 31 1.69 14.63 -14.77
N LEU A 32 1.17 13.39 -14.84
CA LEU A 32 0.04 12.94 -14.05
C LEU A 32 0.33 13.02 -12.54
N ALA A 33 1.46 12.46 -12.09
CA ALA A 33 1.85 12.49 -10.68
C ALA A 33 2.00 13.93 -10.16
N PHE A 34 2.61 14.81 -10.95
CA PHE A 34 2.76 16.22 -10.62
C PHE A 34 1.40 16.93 -10.56
N GLY A 35 0.51 16.68 -11.52
CA GLY A 35 -0.85 17.20 -11.53
C GLY A 35 -1.66 16.78 -10.30
N CYS A 36 -1.64 15.48 -9.95
CA CYS A 36 -2.28 14.98 -8.73
C CYS A 36 -1.71 15.66 -7.48
N THR A 37 -0.39 15.83 -7.40
CA THR A 37 0.27 16.49 -6.27
C THR A 37 -0.21 17.94 -6.12
N LEU A 38 -0.23 18.71 -7.21
CA LEU A 38 -0.72 20.09 -7.18
C LEU A 38 -2.22 20.17 -6.86
N MET A 39 -3.02 19.21 -7.31
CA MET A 39 -4.45 19.16 -7.02
C MET A 39 -4.71 19.08 -5.50
N PHE A 40 -3.96 18.23 -4.78
CA PHE A 40 -4.06 18.12 -3.33
C PHE A 40 -3.37 19.28 -2.59
N ALA A 41 -2.20 19.73 -3.06
CA ALA A 41 -1.52 20.88 -2.47
C ALA A 41 -2.35 22.18 -2.59
N GLY A 42 -3.13 22.31 -3.66
CA GLY A 42 -4.05 23.41 -3.89
C GLY A 42 -5.15 23.51 -2.84
N LEU A 43 -5.61 22.39 -2.28
CA LEU A 43 -6.60 22.38 -1.19
C LEU A 43 -6.08 23.11 0.05
N LEU A 44 -4.76 23.12 0.28
CA LEU A 44 -4.13 23.81 1.40
C LEU A 44 -3.70 25.25 1.07
N THR A 45 -3.57 25.59 -0.22
CA THR A 45 -2.94 26.85 -0.66
C THR A 45 -3.90 27.76 -1.40
N SER A 46 -4.41 27.34 -2.56
CA SER A 46 -5.35 28.13 -3.35
C SER A 46 -6.09 27.30 -4.40
N VAL A 47 -7.30 27.74 -4.74
CA VAL A 47 -8.14 27.15 -5.79
C VAL A 47 -7.42 27.13 -7.15
N SER A 48 -6.63 28.16 -7.46
CA SER A 48 -5.87 28.24 -8.71
C SER A 48 -4.85 27.11 -8.85
N VAL A 49 -4.16 26.75 -7.76
CA VAL A 49 -3.21 25.61 -7.75
C VAL A 49 -3.96 24.29 -7.91
N THR A 50 -5.13 24.14 -7.27
CA THR A 50 -5.99 22.95 -7.46
C THR A 50 -6.42 22.79 -8.92
N LEU A 51 -6.88 23.88 -9.55
CA LEU A 51 -7.32 23.89 -10.94
C LEU A 51 -6.18 23.53 -11.89
N LEU A 52 -4.99 24.11 -11.69
CA LEU A 52 -3.80 23.77 -12.47
C LEU A 52 -3.45 22.29 -12.33
N GLY A 53 -3.47 21.76 -11.10
CA GLY A 53 -3.22 20.35 -10.84
C GLY A 53 -4.24 19.43 -11.53
N ALA A 54 -5.53 19.78 -11.49
CA ALA A 54 -6.57 19.04 -12.17
C ALA A 54 -6.38 19.01 -13.70
N VAL A 55 -6.03 20.15 -14.31
CA VAL A 55 -5.73 20.25 -15.76
C VAL A 55 -4.55 19.35 -16.12
N LEU A 56 -3.46 19.41 -15.35
CA LEU A 56 -2.27 18.58 -15.59
C LEU A 56 -2.55 17.08 -15.39
N ALA A 57 -3.35 16.72 -14.39
CA ALA A 57 -3.73 15.33 -14.15
C ALA A 57 -4.58 14.77 -15.33
N VAL A 58 -5.56 15.54 -15.81
CA VAL A 58 -6.37 15.14 -16.98
C VAL A 58 -5.51 15.02 -18.23
N ALA A 59 -4.64 16.00 -18.48
CA ALA A 59 -3.70 15.96 -19.62
C ALA A 59 -2.75 14.75 -19.53
N GLY A 60 -2.22 14.46 -18.33
CA GLY A 60 -1.37 13.30 -18.07
C GLY A 60 -2.09 11.97 -18.31
N CYS A 61 -3.33 11.83 -17.85
CA CYS A 61 -4.15 10.64 -18.10
C CYS A 61 -4.42 10.43 -19.60
N ILE A 62 -4.85 11.48 -20.31
CA ILE A 62 -5.17 11.40 -21.73
C ILE A 62 -3.90 11.09 -22.54
N GLY A 63 -2.83 11.84 -22.31
CA GLY A 63 -1.57 11.65 -23.00
C GLY A 63 -0.99 10.25 -22.79
N TRP A 64 -1.01 9.76 -21.55
CA TRP A 64 -0.52 8.41 -21.26
C TRP A 64 -1.38 7.34 -21.93
N PHE A 65 -2.71 7.48 -21.89
CA PHE A 65 -3.63 6.54 -22.53
C PHE A 65 -3.40 6.47 -24.04
N TRP A 66 -3.21 7.61 -24.70
CA TRP A 66 -3.02 7.70 -26.15
C TRP A 66 -1.65 7.19 -26.59
N GLU A 67 -0.62 7.29 -25.73
CA GLU A 67 0.72 6.78 -26.06
C GLU A 67 0.85 5.26 -25.87
N VAL A 68 -0.04 4.64 -25.07
CA VAL A 68 -0.02 3.19 -24.83
C VAL A 68 -1.06 2.44 -25.68
N PHE A 69 -2.20 3.06 -25.99
CA PHE A 69 -3.29 2.42 -26.73
C PHE A 69 -3.57 3.15 -28.06
N PRO A 70 -3.88 2.42 -29.16
CA PRO A 70 -4.04 0.96 -29.26
C PRO A 70 -2.72 0.20 -29.54
N HIS A 71 -1.66 0.90 -29.93
CA HIS A 71 -0.38 0.31 -30.28
C HIS A 71 0.70 0.84 -29.35
N GLU A 72 1.56 -0.06 -28.88
CA GLU A 72 2.66 0.26 -27.98
C GLU A 72 3.67 1.19 -28.68
N HIS A 73 4.11 2.25 -28.00
CA HIS A 73 5.12 3.16 -28.51
C HIS A 73 6.52 2.58 -28.26
N GLU A 74 7.17 2.12 -29.33
CA GLU A 74 8.48 1.46 -29.30
C GLU A 74 9.54 2.28 -30.05
N VAL A 75 10.80 2.14 -29.62
CA VAL A 75 11.98 2.71 -30.30
C VAL A 75 12.96 1.58 -30.61
N THR A 76 13.39 1.52 -31.86
CA THR A 76 14.38 0.54 -32.31
C THR A 76 15.77 0.98 -31.92
N VAL A 77 16.47 0.17 -31.13
CA VAL A 77 17.83 0.45 -30.65
C VAL A 77 18.81 -0.57 -31.25
N PRO A 78 19.96 -0.13 -31.78
CA PRO A 78 20.97 -1.06 -32.31
C PRO A 78 21.65 -1.82 -31.18
N LEU A 79 21.66 -3.16 -31.25
CA LEU A 79 22.49 -3.99 -30.39
C LEU A 79 23.93 -3.92 -30.88
N VAL A 80 24.79 -3.30 -30.07
CA VAL A 80 26.23 -3.43 -30.21
C VAL A 80 26.62 -4.74 -29.49
N PRO A 81 27.12 -5.77 -30.21
CA PRO A 81 27.59 -6.98 -29.56
C PRO A 81 28.81 -6.62 -28.70
N GLU A 82 28.65 -6.65 -27.38
CA GLU A 82 29.77 -6.56 -26.47
C GLU A 82 30.30 -7.98 -26.24
N ASP A 83 31.52 -8.25 -26.71
CA ASP A 83 32.23 -9.52 -26.44
C ASP A 83 32.71 -9.54 -24.98
N LEU A 84 31.75 -9.64 -24.06
CA LEU A 84 32.00 -9.77 -22.63
C LEU A 84 32.50 -11.20 -22.36
N ARG A 85 33.83 -11.34 -22.30
CA ARG A 85 34.47 -12.54 -21.76
C ARG A 85 34.19 -12.59 -20.25
N LEU A 86 33.09 -13.21 -19.88
CA LEU A 86 32.72 -13.47 -18.50
C LEU A 86 33.69 -14.50 -17.90
N ALA A 87 34.83 -14.04 -17.38
CA ALA A 87 35.70 -14.82 -16.51
C ALA A 87 35.16 -14.73 -15.08
N THR A 88 34.86 -15.86 -14.47
CA THR A 88 34.38 -15.95 -13.09
C THR A 88 35.34 -16.80 -12.28
N GLU A 89 35.90 -16.25 -11.20
CA GLU A 89 36.69 -17.01 -10.22
C GLU A 89 35.83 -17.90 -9.30
N ARG A 90 34.49 -17.92 -9.48
CA ARG A 90 33.60 -18.69 -8.61
C ARG A 90 33.95 -20.18 -8.67
N ARG A 91 34.14 -20.77 -7.49
CA ARG A 91 34.28 -22.20 -7.29
C ARG A 91 33.13 -22.94 -7.98
N VAL A 92 33.44 -24.00 -8.71
CA VAL A 92 32.44 -24.90 -9.30
C VAL A 92 31.67 -25.55 -8.15
N VAL A 93 30.45 -25.08 -7.91
CA VAL A 93 29.52 -25.67 -6.95
C VAL A 93 28.62 -26.64 -7.71
N GLU A 94 28.54 -27.87 -7.22
CA GLU A 94 27.61 -28.88 -7.73
C GLU A 94 26.19 -28.33 -7.65
N ARG A 95 25.54 -28.15 -8.81
CA ARG A 95 24.14 -27.74 -8.87
C ARG A 95 23.30 -28.99 -8.70
N LEU A 96 22.73 -29.17 -7.50
CA LEU A 96 21.69 -30.16 -7.28
C LEU A 96 20.59 -29.96 -8.33
N PRO A 97 20.16 -31.02 -9.04
CA PRO A 97 19.06 -30.91 -10.00
C PRO A 97 17.82 -30.47 -9.22
N VAL A 98 17.39 -29.22 -9.44
CA VAL A 98 16.10 -28.75 -8.97
C VAL A 98 15.05 -29.60 -9.69
N ALA A 99 14.26 -30.37 -8.95
CA ALA A 99 13.20 -31.17 -9.54
C ALA A 99 12.34 -30.29 -10.45
N ALA A 100 12.06 -30.73 -11.68
CA ALA A 100 11.33 -29.93 -12.68
C ALA A 100 9.94 -29.47 -12.20
N GLU A 101 9.40 -30.12 -11.17
CA GLU A 101 8.13 -29.78 -10.51
C GLU A 101 8.25 -28.65 -9.47
N GLN A 102 9.46 -28.30 -9.03
CA GLN A 102 9.73 -27.23 -8.06
C GLN A 102 10.00 -25.88 -8.76
N LEU A 103 9.00 -25.44 -9.53
CA LEU A 103 9.09 -24.26 -10.40
C LEU A 103 9.20 -22.90 -9.67
N ARG A 104 8.84 -22.81 -8.39
CA ARG A 104 9.12 -21.66 -7.52
C ARG A 104 8.70 -21.99 -6.09
N ALA A 105 9.46 -21.58 -5.09
CA ALA A 105 8.96 -21.60 -3.72
C ALA A 105 7.92 -20.48 -3.54
N TRP A 106 6.65 -20.86 -3.34
CA TRP A 106 5.55 -19.92 -3.08
C TRP A 106 5.53 -19.61 -1.58
N LEU A 107 6.17 -18.50 -1.21
CA LEU A 107 6.23 -18.00 0.16
C LEU A 107 5.70 -16.57 0.17
N PRO A 108 4.85 -16.19 1.15
CA PRO A 108 4.41 -16.98 2.31
C PRO A 108 3.29 -17.98 2.00
N VAL A 109 3.30 -19.15 2.64
CA VAL A 109 2.23 -20.17 2.51
C VAL A 109 0.94 -19.77 3.22
N HIS A 110 1.05 -18.96 4.28
CA HIS A 110 -0.09 -18.49 5.07
C HIS A 110 0.06 -17.00 5.36
N THR A 111 -1.02 -16.25 5.16
CA THR A 111 -1.10 -14.81 5.47
C THR A 111 -2.34 -14.53 6.31
N TYR A 112 -2.33 -13.40 7.02
CA TYR A 112 -3.55 -12.93 7.69
C TYR A 112 -4.50 -12.34 6.64
N PRO A 113 -5.82 -12.58 6.75
CA PRO A 113 -6.78 -11.93 5.87
C PRO A 113 -6.77 -10.41 6.10
N VAL A 114 -7.02 -9.61 5.06
CA VAL A 114 -7.15 -8.14 5.19
C VAL A 114 -8.22 -7.76 6.21
N SER A 115 -9.29 -8.56 6.32
CA SER A 115 -10.34 -8.38 7.33
C SER A 115 -9.84 -8.49 8.77
N ALA A 116 -8.72 -9.18 9.03
CA ALA A 116 -8.07 -9.17 10.34
C ALA A 116 -7.59 -7.76 10.71
N GLY A 117 -7.02 -7.05 9.74
CA GLY A 117 -6.60 -5.65 9.91
C GLY A 117 -7.78 -4.72 10.20
N VAL A 118 -8.89 -4.87 9.47
CA VAL A 118 -10.11 -4.08 9.70
C VAL A 118 -10.66 -4.31 11.12
N LYS A 119 -10.79 -5.58 11.55
CA LYS A 119 -11.21 -5.93 12.91
C LYS A 119 -10.25 -5.34 13.96
N GLY A 120 -8.94 -5.41 13.70
CA GLY A 120 -7.91 -4.80 14.53
C GLY A 120 -8.07 -3.29 14.63
N GLY A 121 -8.33 -2.61 13.51
CA GLY A 121 -8.56 -1.17 13.45
C GLY A 121 -9.75 -0.73 14.31
N PHE A 122 -10.88 -1.44 14.25
CA PHE A 122 -12.03 -1.16 15.12
C PHE A 122 -11.73 -1.41 16.61
N ALA A 123 -11.05 -2.50 16.95
CA ALA A 123 -10.69 -2.76 18.34
C ALA A 123 -9.70 -1.72 18.88
N GLY A 124 -8.70 -1.35 18.07
CA GLY A 124 -7.75 -0.29 18.37
C GLY A 124 -8.43 1.07 18.54
N SER A 125 -9.43 1.39 17.71
CA SER A 125 -10.13 2.67 17.77
C SER A 125 -10.94 2.84 19.05
N VAL A 126 -11.53 1.75 19.56
CA VAL A 126 -12.19 1.71 20.87
C VAL A 126 -11.18 1.97 21.99
N ALA A 127 -10.03 1.29 21.97
CA ALA A 127 -8.99 1.48 22.97
C ALA A 127 -8.44 2.92 22.98
N MET A 128 -8.21 3.49 21.79
CA MET A 128 -7.81 4.89 21.63
C MET A 128 -8.87 5.85 22.18
N ALA A 129 -10.14 5.64 21.83
CA ALA A 129 -11.24 6.51 22.25
C ALA A 129 -11.40 6.50 23.77
N VAL A 130 -11.29 5.32 24.41
CA VAL A 130 -11.31 5.19 25.87
C VAL A 130 -10.16 5.97 26.50
N LEU A 131 -8.93 5.84 25.99
CA LEU A 131 -7.78 6.54 26.55
C LEU A 131 -7.85 8.06 26.36
N ALA A 132 -8.31 8.51 25.19
CA ALA A 132 -8.53 9.93 24.91
C ALA A 132 -9.63 10.52 25.81
N CYS A 133 -10.74 9.80 26.00
CA CYS A 133 -11.81 10.20 26.92
C CYS A 133 -11.32 10.23 28.38
N ALA A 134 -10.50 9.25 28.79
CA ALA A 134 -9.88 9.25 30.11
C ALA A 134 -8.98 10.47 30.31
N TYR A 135 -8.17 10.85 29.31
CA TYR A 135 -7.44 12.12 29.33
C TYR A 135 -8.37 13.31 29.52
N GLY A 136 -9.44 13.41 28.71
CA GLY A 136 -10.41 14.49 28.78
C GLY A 136 -10.99 14.65 30.19
N VAL A 137 -11.38 13.55 30.84
CA VAL A 137 -11.91 13.57 32.20
C VAL A 137 -10.82 13.90 33.23
N LEU A 138 -9.66 13.24 33.18
CA LEU A 138 -8.63 13.32 34.21
C LEU A 138 -7.83 14.63 34.20
N ARG A 139 -7.58 15.20 33.02
CA ARG A 139 -6.69 16.37 32.85
C ARG A 139 -7.45 17.64 32.53
N VAL A 140 -8.59 17.52 31.86
CA VAL A 140 -9.33 18.67 31.33
C VAL A 140 -10.72 18.81 31.99
N GLY A 141 -11.20 17.78 32.70
CA GLY A 141 -12.49 17.77 33.37
C GLY A 141 -13.70 17.56 32.47
N SER A 142 -13.50 17.18 31.19
CA SER A 142 -14.59 16.90 30.26
C SER A 142 -14.28 15.76 29.29
N ILE A 143 -15.20 14.79 29.22
CA ILE A 143 -15.16 13.71 28.23
C ILE A 143 -15.34 14.22 26.79
N TRP A 144 -15.97 15.38 26.61
CA TRP A 144 -16.25 15.96 25.30
C TRP A 144 -15.04 16.63 24.67
N TYR A 145 -14.05 17.00 25.48
CA TYR A 145 -12.84 17.67 25.02
C TYR A 145 -12.14 16.96 23.84
N PRO A 146 -11.70 15.69 23.95
CA PRO A 146 -11.04 15.00 22.85
C PRO A 146 -11.94 14.81 21.61
N ILE A 147 -13.25 14.67 21.82
CA ILE A 147 -14.24 14.46 20.73
C ILE A 147 -14.37 15.76 19.92
N ASN A 148 -14.61 16.87 20.61
CA ASN A 148 -14.74 18.18 19.96
C ASN A 148 -13.40 18.63 19.35
N LEU A 149 -12.28 18.30 19.99
CA LEU A 149 -10.94 18.56 19.44
C LEU A 149 -10.68 17.79 18.14
N LEU A 150 -11.13 16.54 18.04
CA LEU A 150 -11.03 15.75 16.82
C LEU A 150 -11.91 16.34 15.70
N ALA A 151 -13.13 16.78 16.03
CA ALA A 151 -14.01 17.45 15.06
C ALA A 151 -13.41 18.78 14.56
N ALA A 152 -12.75 19.52 15.46
CA ALA A 152 -12.09 20.77 15.14
C ALA A 152 -10.93 20.63 14.13
N ALA A 153 -10.38 19.42 13.95
CA ALA A 153 -9.40 19.13 12.90
C ALA A 153 -9.98 19.30 11.49
N VAL A 154 -11.29 19.11 11.32
CA VAL A 154 -12.00 19.28 10.04
C VAL A 154 -12.61 20.68 9.95
N TYR A 155 -13.13 21.18 11.07
CA TYR A 155 -13.87 22.45 11.12
C TYR A 155 -13.14 23.48 11.98
N ALA A 156 -12.10 24.12 11.42
CA ALA A 156 -11.23 25.06 12.13
C ALA A 156 -11.96 26.30 12.70
N GLN A 157 -13.13 26.65 12.17
CA GLN A 157 -13.98 27.74 12.67
C GLN A 157 -14.45 27.47 14.12
N SER A 158 -14.60 26.20 14.51
CA SER A 158 -15.04 25.81 15.86
C SER A 158 -14.12 26.31 16.98
N LEU A 159 -12.80 26.34 16.74
CA LEU A 159 -11.81 26.76 17.73
C LEU A 159 -11.73 28.28 17.89
N LYS A 160 -12.10 29.03 16.85
CA LYS A 160 -12.07 30.51 16.87
C LYS A 160 -13.24 31.12 17.63
N LEU A 161 -14.33 30.39 17.80
CA LEU A 161 -15.60 30.95 18.24
C LEU A 161 -15.85 30.84 19.76
N GLU A 162 -15.33 29.83 20.48
CA GLU A 162 -15.27 29.84 21.95
C GLU A 162 -14.54 28.61 22.53
N SER A 163 -13.63 28.81 23.49
CA SER A 163 -12.96 27.71 24.22
C SER A 163 -13.94 26.87 25.03
N ALA A 164 -15.04 27.45 25.52
CA ALA A 164 -16.12 26.76 26.25
C ALA A 164 -16.77 25.63 25.43
N ARG A 165 -16.81 25.76 24.09
CA ARG A 165 -17.42 24.78 23.18
C ARG A 165 -16.70 23.42 23.19
N LEU A 166 -15.42 23.39 23.56
CA LEU A 166 -14.67 22.13 23.64
C LEU A 166 -15.14 21.25 24.80
N TYR A 167 -15.74 21.82 25.84
CA TYR A 167 -16.03 21.11 27.09
C TYR A 167 -17.46 20.57 27.16
N SER A 168 -18.35 21.02 26.28
CA SER A 168 -19.77 20.64 26.25
C SER A 168 -20.09 19.67 25.11
N PHE A 169 -21.22 18.98 25.23
CA PHE A 169 -21.74 18.15 24.17
C PHE A 169 -22.23 19.00 22.99
N HIS A 170 -21.80 18.64 21.78
CA HIS A 170 -22.30 19.20 20.54
C HIS A 170 -22.52 18.06 19.54
N ALA A 171 -23.76 17.93 19.04
CA ALA A 171 -24.15 16.79 18.20
C ALA A 171 -23.41 16.76 16.85
N ASP A 172 -23.23 17.92 16.22
CA ASP A 172 -22.47 18.10 14.99
C ASP A 172 -21.01 17.62 15.16
N SER A 173 -20.35 18.09 16.21
CA SER A 173 -18.96 17.72 16.53
C SER A 173 -18.84 16.24 16.83
N PHE A 174 -19.80 15.66 17.57
CA PHE A 174 -19.84 14.23 17.84
C PHE A 174 -19.91 13.39 16.56
N PHE A 175 -20.84 13.70 15.64
CA PHE A 175 -20.98 12.93 14.41
C PHE A 175 -19.79 13.11 13.45
N ILE A 176 -19.22 14.32 13.37
CA ILE A 176 -18.00 14.57 12.59
C ILE A 176 -16.83 13.77 13.17
N ALA A 177 -16.61 13.83 14.48
CA ALA A 177 -15.53 13.08 15.14
C ALA A 177 -15.72 11.57 15.01
N LEU A 178 -16.95 11.07 15.19
CA LEU A 178 -17.27 9.64 15.03
C LEU A 178 -17.00 9.16 13.61
N GLY A 179 -17.44 9.93 12.60
CA GLY A 179 -17.21 9.62 11.20
C GLY A 179 -15.73 9.63 10.84
N LEU A 180 -15.00 10.68 11.26
CA LEU A 180 -13.56 10.80 11.02
C LEU A 180 -12.78 9.67 11.70
N HIS A 181 -13.06 9.40 12.98
CA HIS A 181 -12.40 8.34 13.74
C HIS A 181 -12.66 6.97 13.14
N GLY A 182 -13.91 6.68 12.78
CA GLY A 182 -14.30 5.43 12.13
C GLY A 182 -13.64 5.23 10.77
N LEU A 183 -13.63 6.27 9.93
CA LEU A 183 -13.00 6.24 8.61
C LEU A 183 -11.49 6.01 8.72
N VAL A 184 -10.80 6.86 9.50
CA VAL A 184 -9.34 6.77 9.66
C VAL A 184 -8.95 5.44 10.29
N SER A 185 -9.69 4.96 11.30
CA SER A 185 -9.42 3.66 11.94
C SER A 185 -9.60 2.49 10.97
N THR A 186 -10.59 2.57 10.07
CA THR A 186 -10.79 1.55 9.02
C THR A 186 -9.64 1.58 8.02
N LEU A 187 -9.23 2.75 7.55
CA LEU A 187 -8.11 2.92 6.61
C LEU A 187 -6.79 2.43 7.22
N VAL A 188 -6.51 2.81 8.47
CA VAL A 188 -5.32 2.34 9.19
C VAL A 188 -5.39 0.84 9.44
N GLY A 189 -6.56 0.29 9.79
CA GLY A 189 -6.76 -1.15 9.93
C GLY A 189 -6.52 -1.91 8.61
N LEU A 190 -7.02 -1.40 7.50
CA LEU A 190 -6.77 -1.94 6.15
C LEU A 190 -5.28 -1.92 5.81
N LEU A 191 -4.62 -0.78 6.02
CA LEU A 191 -3.18 -0.63 5.81
C LEU A 191 -2.40 -1.64 6.67
N TYR A 192 -2.74 -1.72 7.95
CA TYR A 192 -2.13 -2.68 8.87
C TYR A 192 -2.30 -4.11 8.34
N GLY A 193 -3.52 -4.51 7.97
CA GLY A 193 -3.83 -5.83 7.41
C GLY A 193 -3.06 -6.14 6.13
N ALA A 194 -2.97 -5.18 5.20
CA ALA A 194 -2.26 -5.33 3.94
C ALA A 194 -0.74 -5.42 4.12
N MET A 195 -0.18 -4.78 5.15
CA MET A 195 1.25 -4.79 5.43
C MET A 195 1.73 -6.01 6.23
N LEU A 196 0.83 -6.79 6.85
CA LEU A 196 1.20 -7.97 7.64
C LEU A 196 2.11 -8.98 6.91
N PRO A 197 1.90 -9.30 5.62
CA PRO A 197 2.79 -10.19 4.88
C PRO A 197 4.21 -9.64 4.72
N MET A 198 4.39 -8.32 4.78
CA MET A 198 5.66 -7.63 4.58
C MET A 198 6.51 -7.55 5.85
N PHE A 199 5.92 -7.76 7.03
CA PHE A 199 6.59 -7.63 8.33
C PHE A 199 6.67 -8.96 9.11
N PRO A 200 7.57 -9.89 8.68
CA PRO A 200 7.52 -11.30 9.06
C PRO A 200 7.85 -11.62 10.53
N ARG A 201 8.33 -10.66 11.36
CA ARG A 201 8.89 -11.01 12.68
C ARG A 201 8.25 -10.33 13.89
N ARG A 202 7.75 -9.09 13.83
CA ARG A 202 7.24 -8.35 15.00
C ARG A 202 6.13 -7.31 14.67
N PRO A 203 4.95 -7.74 14.21
CA PRO A 203 3.87 -6.82 13.80
C PRO A 203 3.39 -5.90 14.92
N ILE A 204 3.38 -6.37 16.18
CA ILE A 204 2.97 -5.55 17.33
C ILE A 204 3.98 -4.44 17.64
N VAL A 205 5.30 -4.70 17.52
CA VAL A 205 6.30 -3.66 17.78
C VAL A 205 6.31 -2.62 16.67
N LEU A 206 6.28 -3.07 15.42
CA LEU A 206 6.33 -2.19 14.26
C LEU A 206 5.07 -1.35 14.15
N GLY A 207 3.90 -1.97 14.17
CA GLY A 207 2.65 -1.25 13.99
C GLY A 207 2.02 -0.74 15.29
N GLY A 208 2.44 -1.24 16.45
CA GLY A 208 1.93 -0.84 17.77
C GLY A 208 2.79 0.17 18.52
N LEU A 209 4.07 0.31 18.16
CA LEU A 209 4.97 1.27 18.81
C LEU A 209 5.63 2.20 17.79
N ILE A 210 6.36 1.63 16.83
CA ILE A 210 7.17 2.43 15.89
C ILE A 210 6.29 3.31 15.01
N ALA A 211 5.28 2.74 14.35
CA ALA A 211 4.38 3.50 13.48
C ALA A 211 3.60 4.60 14.25
N PRO A 212 2.98 4.32 15.42
CA PRO A 212 2.36 5.36 16.25
C PRO A 212 3.29 6.52 16.63
N VAL A 213 4.54 6.23 17.00
CA VAL A 213 5.53 7.27 17.37
C VAL A 213 5.88 8.12 16.15
N LEU A 214 6.20 7.48 15.01
CA LEU A 214 6.52 8.19 13.77
C LEU A 214 5.34 9.05 13.28
N TRP A 215 4.12 8.50 13.33
CA TRP A 215 2.91 9.21 12.93
C TRP A 215 2.61 10.39 13.86
N SER A 216 2.81 10.22 15.17
CA SER A 216 2.67 11.30 16.14
C SER A 216 3.69 12.42 15.91
N GLY A 217 4.95 12.09 15.61
CA GLY A 217 5.98 13.06 15.28
C GLY A 217 5.71 13.82 13.97
N LEU A 218 5.19 13.11 12.96
CA LEU A 218 4.75 13.73 11.70
C LEU A 218 3.59 14.71 11.94
N LEU A 219 2.55 14.28 12.68
CA LEU A 219 1.42 15.13 13.03
C LEU A 219 1.85 16.32 13.89
N TYR A 220 2.74 16.14 14.86
CA TYR A 220 3.30 17.23 15.66
C TYR A 220 3.89 18.33 14.78
N THR A 221 4.75 17.93 13.84
CA THR A 221 5.43 18.85 12.94
C THR A 221 4.46 19.52 11.98
N MET A 222 3.61 18.73 11.31
CA MET A 222 2.66 19.23 10.32
C MET A 222 1.62 20.17 10.94
N LEU A 223 1.08 19.81 12.11
CA LEU A 223 0.08 20.63 12.77
C LEU A 223 0.69 21.90 13.37
N GLY A 224 1.93 21.85 13.86
CA GLY A 224 2.67 23.03 14.29
C GLY A 224 2.85 24.07 13.17
N LEU A 225 3.00 23.60 11.92
CA LEU A 225 3.13 24.46 10.74
C LEU A 225 1.78 24.94 10.18
N LEU A 226 0.82 24.02 10.04
CA LEU A 226 -0.44 24.27 9.33
C LEU A 226 -1.55 24.84 10.23
N ASN A 227 -1.58 24.43 11.49
CA ASN A 227 -2.63 24.82 12.43
C ASN A 227 -2.09 24.87 13.88
N PRO A 228 -1.26 25.87 14.21
CA PRO A 228 -0.64 25.99 15.54
C PRO A 228 -1.68 26.16 16.66
N LEU A 229 -2.86 26.68 16.34
CA LEU A 229 -3.98 26.83 17.28
C LEU A 229 -4.56 25.47 17.67
N LEU A 230 -4.76 24.54 16.74
CA LEU A 230 -5.19 23.19 17.08
C LEU A 230 -4.07 22.42 17.80
N ALA A 231 -2.81 22.63 17.39
CA ALA A 231 -1.66 21.98 18.01
C ALA A 231 -1.47 22.35 19.49
N SER A 232 -1.83 23.58 19.90
CA SER A 232 -1.72 24.02 21.30
C SER A 232 -2.74 23.35 22.24
N HIS A 233 -3.81 22.78 21.69
CA HIS A 233 -4.82 22.02 22.44
C HIS A 233 -4.52 20.52 22.54
N ILE A 234 -3.48 20.03 21.88
CA ILE A 234 -3.10 18.62 21.92
C ILE A 234 -2.03 18.40 23.00
N ASP A 235 -2.36 17.61 24.02
CA ASP A 235 -1.33 17.01 24.89
C ASP A 235 -0.68 15.86 24.12
N TRP A 236 0.52 16.11 23.60
CA TRP A 236 1.23 15.19 22.70
C TRP A 236 1.63 13.88 23.37
N LEU A 237 1.82 13.87 24.69
CA LEU A 237 2.15 12.65 25.42
C LEU A 237 0.93 11.73 25.48
N TRP A 238 -0.24 12.26 25.85
CA TRP A 238 -1.50 11.51 25.85
C TRP A 238 -1.96 11.13 24.45
N PHE A 239 -1.74 12.00 23.46
CA PHE A 239 -2.00 11.69 22.06
C PHE A 239 -1.16 10.48 21.61
N MET A 240 0.16 10.52 21.81
CA MET A 240 1.06 9.42 21.45
C MET A 240 0.71 8.13 22.21
N ALA A 241 0.41 8.22 23.51
CA ALA A 241 -0.02 7.06 24.30
C ALA A 241 -1.31 6.43 23.74
N SER A 242 -2.26 7.24 23.27
CA SER A 242 -3.50 6.77 22.66
C SER A 242 -3.25 6.10 21.30
N GLN A 243 -2.30 6.61 20.51
CA GLN A 243 -1.87 5.98 19.25
C GLN A 243 -1.17 4.62 19.49
N VAL A 244 -0.34 4.54 20.53
CA VAL A 244 0.29 3.26 20.92
C VAL A 244 -0.76 2.26 21.39
N ALA A 245 -1.73 2.69 22.22
CA ALA A 245 -2.83 1.84 22.66
C ALA A 245 -3.64 1.29 21.47
N PHE A 246 -3.94 2.13 20.48
CA PHE A 246 -4.56 1.70 19.22
C PHE A 246 -3.78 0.58 18.56
N GLY A 247 -2.49 0.80 18.29
CA GLY A 247 -1.69 -0.12 17.49
C GLY A 247 -1.39 -1.43 18.23
N VAL A 248 -1.21 -1.38 19.55
CA VAL A 248 -1.07 -2.59 20.39
C VAL A 248 -2.34 -3.43 20.35
N VAL A 249 -3.51 -2.83 20.58
CA VAL A 249 -4.79 -3.55 20.58
C VAL A 249 -5.12 -4.09 19.18
N ALA A 250 -4.90 -3.29 18.14
CA ALA A 250 -5.06 -3.74 16.76
C ALA A 250 -4.17 -4.95 16.45
N GLY A 251 -2.89 -4.88 16.84
CA GLY A 251 -1.94 -5.98 16.68
C GLY A 251 -2.33 -7.24 17.45
N LEU A 252 -2.80 -7.10 18.70
CA LEU A 252 -3.28 -8.23 19.51
C LEU A 252 -4.49 -8.92 18.87
N VAL A 253 -5.45 -8.16 18.35
CA VAL A 253 -6.63 -8.70 17.67
C VAL A 253 -6.24 -9.42 16.38
N VAL A 254 -5.32 -8.83 15.60
CA VAL A 254 -4.81 -9.41 14.36
C VAL A 254 -4.10 -10.74 14.61
N VAL A 255 -3.19 -10.79 15.57
CA VAL A 255 -2.40 -12.00 15.88
C VAL A 255 -3.29 -13.16 16.35
N ARG A 256 -4.47 -12.86 16.92
CA ARG A 256 -5.47 -13.86 17.31
C ARG A 256 -6.32 -14.36 16.14
N GLN A 257 -6.28 -13.74 14.96
CA GLN A 257 -7.03 -14.23 13.79
C GLN A 257 -6.32 -15.43 13.16
N SER A 258 -7.11 -16.39 12.67
CA SER A 258 -6.58 -17.53 11.92
C SER A 258 -5.94 -17.06 10.61
N ARG A 259 -4.72 -17.52 10.36
CA ARG A 259 -4.06 -17.30 9.07
C ARG A 259 -4.75 -18.15 8.01
N MET A 260 -4.92 -17.59 6.82
CA MET A 260 -5.46 -18.32 5.67
C MET A 260 -4.32 -18.76 4.76
N PRO A 261 -4.40 -19.94 4.14
CA PRO A 261 -3.44 -20.34 3.13
C PRO A 261 -3.53 -19.37 1.93
N THR A 262 -2.37 -19.00 1.39
CA THR A 262 -2.33 -18.19 0.17
C THR A 262 -2.80 -19.01 -1.02
N ARG A 263 -3.63 -18.40 -1.87
CA ARG A 263 -4.17 -19.01 -3.10
C ARG A 263 -3.35 -18.64 -4.34
N GLU A 264 -2.11 -18.19 -4.16
CA GLU A 264 -1.24 -17.73 -5.25
C GLU A 264 -0.87 -18.87 -6.22
N ASN A 265 -0.87 -20.10 -5.73
CA ASN A 265 -0.66 -21.31 -6.53
C ASN A 265 -1.90 -21.79 -7.29
N LEU A 266 -3.06 -21.16 -7.10
CA LEU A 266 -4.30 -21.54 -7.79
C LEU A 266 -4.50 -20.70 -9.05
N SER A 267 -4.93 -21.37 -10.14
CA SER A 267 -5.34 -20.69 -11.36
C SER A 267 -6.47 -19.68 -11.09
N PHE A 268 -6.58 -18.65 -11.92
CA PHE A 268 -7.66 -17.66 -11.78
C PHE A 268 -9.05 -18.31 -11.79
N ALA A 269 -9.28 -19.30 -12.67
CA ALA A 269 -10.53 -20.06 -12.73
C ALA A 269 -10.88 -20.72 -11.39
N LEU A 270 -9.92 -21.39 -10.74
CA LEU A 270 -10.12 -21.98 -9.41
C LEU A 270 -10.37 -20.93 -8.32
N ARG A 271 -9.71 -19.77 -8.39
CA ARG A 271 -9.93 -18.66 -7.44
C ARG A 271 -11.30 -18.01 -7.59
N ALA A 272 -11.80 -17.89 -8.83
CA ALA A 272 -13.09 -17.30 -9.17
C ALA A 272 -14.27 -18.27 -8.94
N GLY A 273 -14.01 -19.52 -8.55
CA GLY A 273 -15.06 -20.54 -8.37
C GLY A 273 -15.65 -21.04 -9.69
N VAL A 274 -14.91 -20.92 -10.79
CA VAL A 274 -15.34 -21.44 -12.09
C VAL A 274 -15.11 -22.95 -12.11
N GLU A 275 -16.21 -23.70 -12.01
CA GLU A 275 -16.22 -25.14 -12.21
C GLU A 275 -16.22 -25.43 -13.72
N ALA A 276 -15.06 -25.77 -14.29
CA ALA A 276 -14.98 -26.22 -15.69
C ALA A 276 -14.44 -27.67 -15.78
N PRO A 277 -14.90 -28.45 -16.77
CA PRO A 277 -14.39 -29.80 -17.02
C PRO A 277 -12.85 -29.78 -17.21
N GLY A 278 -12.14 -30.67 -16.52
CA GLY A 278 -10.68 -30.78 -16.58
C GLY A 278 -9.89 -30.02 -15.50
N ILE A 279 -10.56 -29.21 -14.67
CA ILE A 279 -9.92 -28.45 -13.55
C ILE A 279 -10.14 -29.14 -12.19
N ILE A 280 -11.11 -30.07 -12.11
CA ILE A 280 -11.41 -30.84 -10.89
C ILE A 280 -10.46 -32.06 -10.86
N PRO A 281 -9.64 -32.24 -9.80
CA PRO A 281 -8.86 -33.46 -9.64
C PRO A 281 -9.82 -34.66 -9.63
N PRO A 282 -9.53 -35.76 -10.33
CA PRO A 282 -10.41 -36.93 -10.30
C PRO A 282 -10.64 -37.35 -8.85
N ARG A 283 -11.91 -37.42 -8.45
CA ARG A 283 -12.28 -37.89 -7.10
C ARG A 283 -11.69 -39.29 -6.93
N GLY A 284 -10.86 -39.47 -5.90
CA GLY A 284 -10.19 -40.72 -5.55
C GLY A 284 -11.13 -41.82 -5.05
N SER A 285 -12.24 -42.06 -5.72
CA SER A 285 -13.12 -43.20 -5.49
C SER A 285 -13.57 -43.71 -6.86
N GLY A 286 -13.11 -44.91 -7.20
CA GLY A 286 -13.30 -45.58 -8.50
C GLY A 286 -14.75 -45.93 -8.81
N GLU A 287 -15.57 -44.93 -9.07
CA GLU A 287 -16.92 -45.11 -9.56
C GLU A 287 -16.89 -45.03 -11.09
N LYS A 288 -16.87 -46.22 -11.70
CA LYS A 288 -17.15 -46.37 -13.13
C LYS A 288 -18.60 -45.93 -13.36
N ARG A 289 -18.80 -44.87 -14.14
CA ARG A 289 -20.13 -44.56 -14.67
C ARG A 289 -20.46 -45.51 -15.83
N PRO A 290 -21.75 -45.89 -15.98
CA PRO A 290 -22.23 -46.78 -17.05
C PRO A 290 -22.05 -46.18 -18.44
#